data_AF-A0AA97BNW2-F1
#
_entry.id   AF-A0AA97BNW2-F1
#
_cell.length_a   1.000
_cell.length_b   1.000
_cell.length_c   1.000
_cell.angle_alpha   90.00
_cell.angle_beta   90.00
_cell.angle_gamma   90.00
#
_symmetry.space_group_name_H-M   'P 1'
#
loop_
_entity.id
_entity.type
_entity.pdbx_description
1 polymer ?
#
loop_
_entity_poly.entity_id
_entity_poly.type
_entity_poly.pdbx_seq_one_letter_code
_entity_poly.pdbx_strand_id
1 'polypeptide(L)'
;MNTDKLSFLDENQSVASVVTKLHEYFKNSYSRCKVKRSQCLSQLEAATGEKEQAILQDLEKIDQEMALFGVLNDALSIADRVVHSKAMSSALGLDSEIYQIHHETEEEQRAEWNLAEYRISQQRQTQQ
;
A
#
# COMPACT_ATOMS: atom_id res chain seq x y z
N MET A 1 32.29 0.29 11.80
CA MET A 1 31.25 0.91 10.96
C MET A 1 29.92 0.48 11.54
N ASN A 2 29.09 1.43 11.97
CA ASN A 2 27.80 1.12 12.57
C ASN A 2 26.83 0.77 11.43
N THR A 3 26.61 -0.52 11.19
CA THR A 3 25.71 -1.07 10.16
C THR A 3 24.22 -0.85 10.49
N ASP A 4 23.92 -0.26 11.64
CA ASP A 4 22.57 -0.08 12.17
C ASP A 4 21.80 1.07 11.51
N LYS A 5 22.46 1.91 10.71
CA LYS A 5 21.77 2.94 9.91
C LYS A 5 21.45 2.39 8.52
N LEU A 6 20.17 2.16 8.27
CA LEU A 6 19.59 1.84 6.96
C LEU A 6 19.76 3.04 6.00
N SER A 7 20.98 3.26 5.51
CA SER A 7 21.38 4.42 4.72
C SER A 7 20.75 4.49 3.31
N PHE A 8 19.92 3.51 2.95
CA PHE A 8 19.17 3.47 1.69
C PHE A 8 17.73 3.98 1.83
N LEU A 9 17.27 4.27 3.04
CA LEU A 9 15.95 4.86 3.28
C LEU A 9 16.08 6.38 3.31
N ASP A 10 15.19 7.06 2.59
CA ASP A 10 15.03 8.50 2.72
C ASP A 10 14.57 8.85 4.15
N GLU A 11 14.81 10.09 4.58
CA GLU A 11 14.33 10.60 5.86
C GLU A 11 12.82 10.37 5.99
N ASN A 12 12.39 9.74 7.10
CA ASN A 12 11.02 9.36 7.43
C ASN A 12 10.39 8.16 6.69
N GLN A 13 11.16 7.40 5.88
CA GLN A 13 10.66 6.13 5.35
C GLN A 13 10.97 4.96 6.29
N SER A 14 9.96 4.16 6.63
CA SER A 14 10.16 2.88 7.32
C SER A 14 10.27 1.73 6.31
N VAL A 15 11.12 0.73 6.61
CA VAL A 15 11.22 -0.51 5.81
C VAL A 15 9.85 -1.16 5.62
N ALA A 16 9.05 -1.20 6.69
CA ALA A 16 7.70 -1.72 6.65
C ALA A 16 6.83 -0.97 5.63
N SER A 17 6.84 0.37 5.65
CA SER A 17 6.07 1.18 4.69
C SER A 17 6.49 0.94 3.24
N VAL A 18 7.79 0.83 2.97
CA VAL A 18 8.32 0.55 1.63
C VAL A 18 7.88 -0.81 1.14
N VAL A 19 8.01 -1.84 1.98
CA VAL A 19 7.61 -3.22 1.64
C VAL A 19 6.10 -3.31 1.38
N THR A 20 5.27 -2.69 2.23
CA THR A 20 3.81 -2.65 2.02
C THR A 20 3.44 -1.95 0.71
N LYS A 21 4.02 -0.77 0.43
CA LYS A 21 3.75 -0.04 -0.82
C LYS A 21 4.15 -0.84 -2.06
N LEU A 22 5.30 -1.52 -2.02
CA LEU A 22 5.73 -2.40 -3.11
C LEU A 22 4.78 -3.59 -3.27
N HIS A 23 4.39 -4.25 -2.17
CA HIS A 23 3.43 -5.35 -2.20
C HIS A 23 2.10 -4.91 -2.84
N GLU A 24 1.56 -3.78 -2.43
CA GLU A 24 0.34 -3.20 -3.01
C GLU A 24 0.50 -2.89 -4.51
N TYR A 25 1.63 -2.30 -4.90
CA TYR A 25 1.92 -2.00 -6.29
C TYR A 25 1.91 -3.27 -7.16
N PHE A 26 2.58 -4.34 -6.75
CA PHE A 26 2.62 -5.58 -7.53
C PHE A 26 1.30 -6.34 -7.51
N LYS A 27 0.59 -6.36 -6.38
CA LYS A 27 -0.79 -6.89 -6.29
C LYS A 27 -1.73 -6.21 -7.28
N ASN A 28 -1.67 -4.89 -7.34
CA ASN A 28 -2.49 -4.08 -8.24
C ASN A 28 -2.08 -4.29 -9.70
N SER A 29 -0.78 -4.39 -9.97
CA SER A 29 -0.25 -4.67 -11.31
C SER A 29 -0.69 -6.04 -11.83
N TYR A 30 -0.54 -7.08 -11.01
CA TYR A 30 -1.06 -8.43 -11.31
C TYR A 30 -2.56 -8.42 -11.60
N SER A 31 -3.33 -7.69 -10.78
CA SER A 31 -4.78 -7.55 -10.97
C SER A 31 -5.15 -6.85 -12.28
N ARG A 32 -4.42 -5.79 -12.67
CA ARG A 32 -4.60 -5.14 -13.98
C ARG A 32 -4.28 -6.08 -15.14
N CYS A 33 -3.22 -6.87 -15.05
CA CYS A 33 -2.87 -7.84 -16.08
C CYS A 33 -3.98 -8.90 -16.26
N LYS A 34 -4.59 -9.41 -15.17
CA LYS A 34 -5.76 -10.30 -15.25
C LYS A 34 -6.92 -9.68 -16.04
N VAL A 35 -7.21 -8.40 -15.78
CA VAL A 35 -8.27 -7.67 -16.50
C VAL A 35 -7.95 -7.56 -17.99
N LYS A 36 -6.73 -7.11 -18.33
CA LYS A 36 -6.28 -7.02 -19.73
C LYS A 36 -6.33 -8.37 -20.44
N ARG A 37 -5.86 -9.43 -19.79
CA ARG A 37 -5.91 -10.81 -20.31
C ARG A 37 -7.34 -11.22 -20.65
N SER A 38 -8.28 -10.97 -19.74
CA SER A 38 -9.70 -11.25 -19.98
C SER A 38 -10.24 -10.48 -21.18
N GLN A 39 -9.87 -9.20 -21.34
CA GLN A 39 -10.28 -8.38 -22.48
C GLN A 39 -9.71 -8.92 -23.80
N CYS A 40 -8.44 -9.31 -23.84
CA CYS A 40 -7.81 -9.91 -25.01
C CYS A 40 -8.48 -11.23 -25.39
N LEU A 41 -8.80 -12.09 -24.41
CA LEU A 41 -9.52 -13.34 -24.66
C LEU A 41 -10.92 -13.09 -25.27
N SER A 42 -11.68 -12.12 -24.73
CA SER A 42 -12.98 -11.75 -25.32
C SER A 42 -12.84 -11.17 -26.73
N GLN A 43 -11.76 -10.46 -27.03
CA GLN A 43 -11.51 -9.93 -28.39
C GLN A 43 -11.08 -11.02 -29.37
N LEU A 44 -10.41 -12.08 -28.88
CA LEU A 44 -9.96 -13.20 -29.69
C LEU A 44 -11.13 -13.99 -30.27
N GLU A 45 -12.25 -14.12 -29.55
CA GLU A 45 -13.45 -14.85 -29.99
C GLU A 45 -14.02 -14.39 -31.34
N ALA A 46 -13.80 -13.11 -31.69
CA ALA A 46 -14.29 -12.50 -32.93
C ALA A 46 -13.16 -12.05 -33.88
N ALA A 47 -11.90 -12.31 -33.54
CA ALA A 47 -10.76 -11.91 -34.35
C ALA A 47 -10.39 -12.99 -35.37
N THR A 48 -9.93 -12.58 -36.55
CA THR A 48 -9.40 -13.48 -37.58
C THR A 48 -8.17 -12.86 -38.24
N GLY A 49 -7.28 -13.71 -38.76
CA GLY A 49 -6.13 -13.28 -39.55
C GLY A 49 -5.11 -12.46 -38.74
N GLU A 50 -4.65 -11.34 -39.29
CA GLU A 50 -3.61 -10.52 -38.65
C GLU A 50 -4.01 -10.00 -37.26
N LYS A 51 -5.30 -9.69 -37.06
CA LYS A 51 -5.82 -9.22 -35.78
C LYS A 51 -5.76 -10.30 -34.70
N GLU A 52 -6.05 -11.55 -35.08
CA GLU A 52 -5.94 -12.70 -34.18
C GLU A 52 -4.48 -12.90 -33.74
N GLN A 53 -3.55 -12.85 -34.71
CA GLN A 53 -2.12 -13.00 -34.43
C GLN A 53 -1.58 -11.91 -33.49
N ALA A 54 -2.02 -10.65 -33.67
CA ALA A 54 -1.64 -9.55 -32.79
C ALA A 54 -2.16 -9.76 -31.35
N ILE A 55 -3.41 -10.20 -31.20
CA ILE A 55 -4.01 -10.48 -29.88
C ILE A 55 -3.27 -11.64 -29.18
N LEU A 56 -2.87 -12.68 -29.92
CA LEU A 56 -2.09 -13.79 -29.35
C LEU A 56 -0.71 -13.34 -28.84
N GLN A 57 -0.03 -12.44 -29.57
CA GLN A 57 1.23 -11.86 -29.11
C GLN A 57 1.06 -10.99 -27.86
N ASP A 58 -0.03 -10.23 -27.78
CA ASP A 58 -0.33 -9.44 -26.60
C ASP A 58 -0.68 -10.32 -25.39
N LEU A 59 -1.41 -11.43 -25.61
CA LEU A 59 -1.66 -12.43 -24.57
C LEU A 59 -0.37 -13.04 -24.03
N GLU A 60 0.59 -13.39 -24.90
CA GLU A 60 1.88 -13.92 -24.47
C GLU A 60 2.64 -12.93 -23.57
N LYS A 61 2.69 -11.65 -23.96
CA LYS A 61 3.32 -10.60 -23.14
C LYS A 61 2.61 -10.43 -21.80
N ILE A 62 1.28 -10.41 -21.80
CA ILE A 62 0.49 -10.28 -20.58
C ILE A 62 0.75 -11.48 -19.64
N ASP A 63 0.84 -12.70 -20.18
CA ASP A 63 1.12 -13.89 -19.39
C ASP A 63 2.53 -13.85 -18.78
N GLN A 64 3.53 -13.34 -19.51
CA GLN A 64 4.88 -13.11 -18.98
C GLN A 64 4.89 -12.06 -17.85
N GLU A 65 4.20 -10.93 -18.05
CA GLU A 65 4.05 -9.89 -17.01
C GLU A 65 3.33 -10.44 -15.77
N MET A 66 2.28 -11.24 -15.97
CA MET A 66 1.55 -11.87 -14.87
C MET A 66 2.43 -12.83 -14.07
N ALA A 67 3.25 -13.65 -14.73
CA ALA A 67 4.17 -14.54 -14.04
C ALA A 67 5.16 -13.74 -13.17
N LEU A 68 5.74 -12.67 -13.71
CA LEU A 68 6.64 -11.79 -12.97
C LEU A 68 5.95 -11.12 -11.78
N PHE A 69 4.82 -10.46 -11.99
CA PHE A 69 4.11 -9.76 -10.92
C PHE A 69 3.53 -10.71 -9.87
N GLY A 70 3.16 -11.93 -10.26
CA GLY A 70 2.74 -12.98 -9.32
C GLY A 70 3.86 -13.35 -8.37
N VAL A 71 5.05 -13.65 -8.89
CA VAL A 71 6.23 -13.98 -8.07
C VAL A 71 6.61 -12.81 -7.15
N LEU A 72 6.62 -11.59 -7.67
CA LEU A 72 6.95 -10.39 -6.88
C LEU A 72 5.91 -10.12 -5.79
N ASN A 73 4.62 -10.28 -6.09
CA ASN A 73 3.54 -10.16 -5.13
C ASN A 73 3.69 -11.19 -3.99
N ASP A 74 3.96 -12.45 -4.33
CA ASP A 74 4.07 -13.52 -3.34
C ASP A 74 5.30 -13.32 -2.44
N ALA A 75 6.45 -12.98 -3.03
CA ALA A 75 7.67 -12.67 -2.29
C ALA A 75 7.46 -11.49 -1.32
N LEU A 76 6.80 -10.42 -1.78
CA LEU A 76 6.51 -9.27 -0.95
C LEU A 76 5.41 -9.52 0.08
N SER A 77 4.46 -10.43 -0.17
CA SER A 77 3.51 -10.88 0.84
C SER A 77 4.21 -11.54 2.03
N ILE A 78 5.24 -12.35 1.75
CA ILE A 78 6.08 -12.96 2.80
C ILE A 78 6.91 -11.87 3.50
N ALA A 79 7.57 -11.00 2.74
CA ALA A 79 8.38 -9.92 3.29
C ALA A 79 7.54 -9.01 4.20
N ASP A 80 6.35 -8.62 3.76
CA ASP A 80 5.39 -7.79 4.49
C ASP A 80 5.01 -8.42 5.84
N ARG A 81 4.73 -9.73 5.88
CA ARG A 81 4.49 -10.45 7.14
C ARG A 81 5.70 -10.47 8.07
N VAL A 82 6.90 -10.64 7.51
CA VAL A 82 8.14 -10.70 8.30
C VAL A 82 8.46 -9.33 8.89
N VAL A 83 8.35 -8.26 8.12
CA VAL A 83 8.69 -6.90 8.60
C VAL A 83 7.71 -6.37 9.63
N HIS A 84 6.46 -6.84 9.61
CA HIS A 84 5.45 -6.54 10.64
C HIS A 84 5.47 -7.52 11.82
N SER A 85 6.39 -8.50 11.84
CA SER A 85 6.53 -9.39 12.99
C SER A 85 7.19 -8.67 14.16
N LYS A 86 6.76 -8.99 15.39
CA LYS A 86 7.33 -8.40 16.62
C LYS A 86 8.86 -8.50 16.68
N ALA A 87 9.42 -9.64 16.26
CA ALA A 87 10.86 -9.85 16.25
C ALA A 87 11.58 -8.86 15.31
N MET A 88 11.01 -8.58 14.14
CA MET A 88 11.60 -7.63 13.20
C MET A 88 11.35 -6.17 13.64
N SER A 89 10.18 -5.86 14.18
CA SER A 89 9.92 -4.54 14.78
C SER A 89 10.93 -4.19 15.88
N SER A 90 11.22 -5.15 16.77
CA SER A 90 12.26 -4.98 17.80
C SER A 90 13.67 -4.90 17.21
N ALA A 91 13.99 -5.73 16.20
CA ALA A 91 15.32 -5.74 15.57
C ALA A 91 15.63 -4.47 14.76
N LEU A 92 14.61 -3.87 14.14
CA LEU A 92 14.74 -2.62 13.38
C LEU A 92 14.69 -1.37 14.27
N GLY A 93 14.56 -1.53 15.59
CA GLY A 93 14.41 -0.39 16.51
C GLY A 93 13.14 0.42 16.28
N LEU A 94 12.10 -0.20 15.68
CA LEU A 94 10.80 0.43 15.40
C LEU A 94 9.93 0.62 16.66
N ASP A 95 10.47 0.34 17.85
CA ASP A 95 9.98 0.86 19.15
C ASP A 95 10.26 2.39 19.31
N SER A 96 10.74 3.04 18.26
CA SER A 96 10.80 4.49 18.12
C SER A 96 9.38 5.08 18.08
N GLU A 97 9.17 6.14 18.87
CA GLU A 97 7.94 6.93 19.12
C GLU A 97 6.99 7.16 17.93
N ILE A 98 7.45 6.99 16.68
CA ILE A 98 6.68 7.10 15.43
C ILE A 98 5.58 6.03 15.30
N TYR A 99 5.71 4.89 16.00
CA TYR A 99 4.71 3.80 16.01
C TYR A 99 3.85 3.75 17.27
N GLN A 100 4.01 4.67 18.22
CA GLN A 100 3.04 4.79 19.29
C GLN A 100 1.73 5.33 18.69
N ILE A 101 0.68 4.50 18.73
CA ILE A 101 -0.69 5.00 18.56
C ILE A 101 -0.83 6.12 19.59
N HIS A 102 -0.99 7.37 19.13
CA HIS A 102 -1.27 8.49 20.01
C HIS A 102 -2.59 8.20 20.72
N HIS A 103 -2.51 7.69 21.94
CA HIS A 103 -3.65 7.64 22.83
C HIS A 103 -3.82 9.06 23.35
N GLU A 104 -4.85 9.76 22.85
CA GLU A 104 -5.20 11.09 23.37
C GLU A 104 -5.23 11.04 24.89
N THR A 105 -4.48 11.93 25.50
CA THR A 105 -4.47 12.08 26.95
C THR A 105 -5.82 12.66 27.41
N GLU A 106 -6.21 12.42 28.66
CA GLU A 106 -7.44 13.01 29.22
C GLU A 106 -7.46 14.55 29.11
N GLU A 107 -6.28 15.18 29.12
CA GLU A 107 -6.12 16.63 28.95
C GLU A 107 -6.43 17.08 27.51
N GLU A 108 -5.97 16.34 26.51
CA GLU A 108 -6.25 16.62 25.09
C GLU A 108 -7.74 16.43 24.77
N GLN A 109 -8.35 15.35 25.26
CA GLN A 109 -9.80 15.12 25.12
C GLN A 109 -10.63 16.24 25.75
N ARG A 110 -10.20 16.71 26.94
CA ARG A 110 -10.88 17.80 27.64
C ARG A 110 -10.69 19.14 26.93
N ALA A 111 -9.52 19.37 26.32
CA ALA A 111 -9.26 20.56 25.50
C ALA A 111 -10.15 20.58 24.25
N GLU A 112 -10.30 19.46 23.55
CA GLU A 112 -11.17 19.34 22.38
C GLU A 112 -12.65 19.54 22.75
N TRP A 113 -13.10 18.95 23.86
CA TRP A 113 -14.46 19.14 24.37
C TRP A 113 -14.78 20.61 24.64
N ASN A 114 -13.88 21.32 25.35
CA ASN A 114 -14.04 22.74 25.65
C ASN A 114 -14.09 23.58 24.36
N LEU A 115 -13.30 23.20 23.35
CA LEU A 115 -13.27 23.89 22.06
C LEU A 115 -14.57 23.67 21.27
N ALA A 116 -15.14 22.48 21.36
CA ALA A 116 -16.44 22.14 20.76
C ALA A 116 -17.58 22.91 21.44
N GLU A 117 -17.62 22.97 22.78
CA GLU A 117 -18.61 23.74 23.53
C GLU A 117 -18.52 25.24 23.23
N TYR A 118 -17.30 25.77 23.12
CA TYR A 118 -17.08 27.15 22.71
C TYR A 118 -17.66 27.42 21.31
N ARG A 119 -17.40 26.57 20.33
CA ARG A 119 -17.96 26.71 18.96
C ARG A 119 -19.49 26.66 18.95
N ILE A 120 -20.09 25.76 19.74
CA ILE A 120 -21.55 25.65 19.86
C ILE A 120 -22.15 26.90 20.50
N SER A 121 -21.52 27.44 21.54
CA SER A 121 -21.98 28.67 22.19
C SER A 121 -21.92 29.89 21.27
N GLN A 122 -20.87 30.01 20.45
CA GLN A 122 -20.73 31.06 19.44
C GLN A 122 -21.81 30.95 18.35
N GLN A 123 -22.10 29.73 17.87
CA GLN A 123 -23.18 29.51 16.90
C GLN A 123 -24.56 29.88 17.45
N ARG A 124 -24.82 29.61 18.73
CA ARG A 124 -26.08 30.00 19.39
C ARG A 124 -26.24 31.51 19.58
N GLN A 125 -25.13 32.24 19.79
CA GLN A 125 -25.15 33.69 19.88
C GLN A 125 -25.37 34.37 18.53
N THR A 126 -24.93 33.76 17.42
CA THR A 126 -25.15 34.29 16.07
C THR A 126 -26.56 34.00 15.49
N GLN A 127 -27.39 33.22 16.19
CA GLN A 127 -28.75 32.87 15.77
C GLN A 127 -29.85 33.58 16.59
N GLN A 128 -29.49 34.51 17.47
CA GLN A 128 -30.40 35.46 18.13
C GLN A 128 -30.27 36.84 17.49
#